data_AF-A0A975YA61-F1
#
_entry.id   AF-A0A975YA61-F1
#
_cell.length_a   1.000
_cell.length_b   1.000
_cell.length_c   1.000
_cell.angle_alpha   90.00
_cell.angle_beta   90.00
_cell.angle_gamma   90.00
#
_symmetry.space_group_name_H-M   'P 1'
#
loop_
_entity.id
_entity.type
_entity.pdbx_description
1 polymer ?
#
loop_
_entity_poly.entity_id
_entity_poly.type
_entity_poly.pdbx_seq_one_letter_code
_entity_poly.pdbx_strand_id
1 'polypeptide(L)'
;MIPAIVYIPDGRSRPGQLREAALDVLELRPAELVLPEATIRDERGGLLFDGSTLMFDPAGGGGPLADAAADRQARAFGVTNTAFHVQRALRFASALLGHPLPHLVVRIGMHNQPRRWHGGHYRLPRPSLTDEPAALSCAGEVHLGGGAGFVPTPDGSRYFHAPSHNVAIICHEVGHHLCRHTADFRLNRLRPPAQQSNRKIALDEGTADFLTAILLGTPDIYGWHRGAIAEWDPRRRKLQPRWTMAHFWGGPDQDPHADGTVWASACWSARERVVATGADAARFDTALLRGMESAGADTAGVTEPTKDALNERGQFSRLLSAITRADPGLAPVVLTAMAEHGIRPGASNAALKEAARADLSGEVGR
;
A
#
# COMPACT_ATOMS: atom_id res chain seq x y z
N MET A 1 -8.90 -24.55 -5.15
CA MET A 1 -7.69 -23.89 -5.72
C MET A 1 -7.71 -24.02 -7.23
N ILE A 2 -7.56 -22.90 -7.95
CA ILE A 2 -7.42 -22.84 -9.41
C ILE A 2 -5.98 -22.39 -9.73
N PRO A 3 -5.25 -23.06 -10.65
CA PRO A 3 -3.94 -22.60 -11.11
C PRO A 3 -4.04 -21.27 -11.86
N ALA A 4 -3.11 -20.36 -11.55
CA ALA A 4 -3.03 -19.02 -12.08
C ALA A 4 -1.60 -18.64 -12.44
N ILE A 5 -1.41 -17.88 -13.52
CA ILE A 5 -0.12 -17.26 -13.82
C ILE A 5 -0.13 -15.83 -13.30
N VAL A 6 0.88 -15.46 -12.50
CA VAL A 6 0.94 -14.16 -11.82
C VAL A 6 2.36 -13.61 -11.82
N TYR A 7 2.51 -12.30 -11.59
CA TYR A 7 3.82 -11.71 -11.34
C TYR A 7 4.25 -11.95 -9.89
N ILE A 8 5.41 -12.57 -9.72
CA ILE A 8 6.12 -12.63 -8.44
C ILE A 8 7.31 -11.65 -8.51
N PRO A 9 7.40 -10.69 -7.57
CA PRO A 9 8.54 -9.78 -7.49
C PRO A 9 9.85 -10.56 -7.38
N ASP A 10 10.83 -10.24 -8.23
CA ASP A 10 12.15 -10.90 -8.26
C ASP A 10 13.31 -9.89 -8.20
N GLY A 11 13.01 -8.62 -7.92
CA GLY A 11 14.01 -7.53 -7.86
C GLY A 11 14.64 -7.18 -9.21
N ARG A 12 14.15 -7.72 -10.34
CA ARG A 12 14.73 -7.49 -11.67
C ARG A 12 14.05 -6.32 -12.42
N SER A 13 14.64 -5.94 -13.54
CA SER A 13 14.24 -4.82 -14.42
C SER A 13 12.98 -5.09 -15.26
N ARG A 14 11.90 -5.62 -14.66
CA ARG A 14 10.64 -5.99 -15.34
C ARG A 14 9.47 -5.98 -14.32
N PRO A 15 8.19 -6.11 -14.73
CA PRO A 15 7.07 -6.11 -13.78
C PRO A 15 7.15 -7.22 -12.71
N GLY A 16 7.90 -8.29 -12.99
CA GLY A 16 8.20 -9.40 -12.10
C GLY A 16 8.55 -10.66 -12.89
N GLN A 17 8.72 -11.79 -12.22
CA GLN A 17 8.80 -13.10 -12.85
C GLN A 17 7.40 -13.70 -12.93
N LEU A 18 7.00 -14.18 -14.12
CA LEU A 18 5.78 -14.99 -14.24
C LEU A 18 6.00 -16.34 -13.55
N ARG A 19 5.11 -16.69 -12.63
CA ARG A 19 5.11 -17.98 -11.96
C ARG A 19 3.68 -18.48 -11.82
N GLU A 20 3.53 -19.80 -11.87
CA GLU A 20 2.29 -20.45 -11.50
C GLU A 20 2.09 -20.35 -9.99
N ALA A 21 0.86 -20.03 -9.59
CA ALA A 21 0.42 -19.99 -8.21
C ALA A 21 -1.00 -20.55 -8.11
N ALA A 22 -1.33 -21.07 -6.92
CA ALA A 22 -2.69 -21.50 -6.61
C ALA A 22 -3.50 -20.32 -6.06
N LEU A 23 -4.71 -20.14 -6.58
CA LEU A 23 -5.66 -19.15 -6.09
C LEU A 23 -6.90 -19.83 -5.50
N ASP A 24 -7.33 -19.41 -4.31
CA ASP A 24 -8.60 -19.86 -3.75
C ASP A 24 -9.74 -19.00 -4.28
N VAL A 25 -10.42 -19.54 -5.29
CA VAL A 25 -11.56 -18.92 -5.97
C VAL A 25 -12.84 -19.62 -5.51
N LEU A 26 -13.80 -18.84 -5.03
CA LEU A 26 -15.15 -19.29 -4.70
C LEU A 26 -16.05 -19.28 -5.94
N GLU A 27 -15.94 -18.23 -6.75
CA GLU A 27 -16.77 -18.06 -7.94
C GLU A 27 -15.98 -17.35 -9.06
N LEU A 28 -16.16 -17.83 -10.29
CA LEU A 28 -15.64 -17.24 -11.51
C LEU A 28 -16.82 -16.69 -12.33
N ARG A 29 -16.86 -15.37 -12.51
CA ARG A 29 -17.87 -14.66 -13.31
C ARG A 29 -17.20 -14.02 -14.52
N PRO A 30 -17.92 -13.63 -15.60
CA PRO A 30 -17.32 -13.24 -16.88
C PRO A 30 -16.16 -12.22 -16.81
N ALA A 31 -16.20 -11.26 -15.88
CA ALA A 31 -15.14 -10.27 -15.66
C ALA A 31 -14.82 -10.04 -14.17
N GLU A 32 -15.11 -11.04 -13.33
CA GLU A 32 -14.97 -10.92 -11.88
C GLU A 32 -14.52 -12.24 -11.23
N LEU A 33 -13.63 -12.13 -10.25
CA LEU A 33 -13.19 -13.22 -9.38
C LEU A 33 -13.69 -12.97 -7.96
N VAL A 34 -14.41 -13.93 -7.40
CA VAL A 34 -14.82 -13.92 -5.98
C VAL A 34 -13.93 -14.87 -5.21
N LEU A 35 -13.22 -14.33 -4.22
CA LEU A 35 -12.35 -15.03 -3.28
C LEU A 35 -13.00 -15.02 -1.89
N PRO A 36 -12.51 -15.82 -0.93
CA PRO A 36 -12.99 -15.72 0.46
C PRO A 36 -12.80 -14.30 1.05
N GLU A 37 -11.66 -13.68 0.78
CA GLU A 37 -11.25 -12.41 1.40
C GLU A 37 -11.60 -11.18 0.55
N ALA A 38 -11.85 -11.35 -0.75
CA ALA A 38 -12.03 -10.22 -1.67
C ALA A 38 -12.83 -10.56 -2.94
N THR A 39 -13.37 -9.53 -3.57
CA THR A 39 -13.97 -9.58 -4.90
C THR A 39 -13.19 -8.66 -5.83
N ILE A 40 -12.70 -9.19 -6.95
CA ILE A 40 -11.91 -8.44 -7.95
C ILE A 40 -12.69 -8.37 -9.25
N ARG A 41 -13.00 -7.16 -9.71
CA ARG A 41 -13.84 -6.95 -10.90
C ARG A 41 -13.19 -6.00 -11.89
N ASP A 42 -13.26 -6.33 -13.18
CA ASP A 42 -12.95 -5.41 -14.26
C ASP A 42 -14.22 -4.64 -14.68
N GLU A 43 -14.23 -3.33 -14.44
CA GLU A 43 -15.41 -2.48 -14.70
C GLU A 43 -15.64 -2.17 -16.18
N ARG A 44 -14.69 -2.51 -17.05
CA ARG A 44 -14.90 -2.44 -18.50
C ARG A 44 -15.73 -3.64 -19.00
N GLY A 45 -15.94 -4.66 -18.17
CA GLY A 45 -16.85 -5.79 -18.44
C GLY A 45 -16.43 -6.71 -19.58
N GLY A 46 -17.38 -7.45 -20.15
CA GLY A 46 -17.15 -8.44 -21.20
C GLY A 46 -16.81 -9.84 -20.67
N LEU A 47 -16.58 -10.79 -21.58
CA LEU A 47 -16.24 -12.18 -21.27
C LEU A 47 -14.71 -12.34 -21.22
N LEU A 48 -14.10 -12.06 -20.07
CA LEU A 48 -12.66 -12.25 -19.82
C LEU A 48 -12.32 -13.70 -19.52
N PHE A 49 -13.19 -14.39 -18.79
CA PHE A 49 -12.98 -15.77 -18.37
C PHE A 49 -13.93 -16.69 -19.14
N ASP A 50 -13.36 -17.69 -19.83
CA ASP A 50 -14.08 -18.66 -20.69
C ASP A 50 -13.78 -20.12 -20.33
N GLY A 51 -12.97 -20.37 -19.30
CA GLY A 51 -12.47 -21.70 -18.95
C GLY A 51 -12.22 -21.87 -17.46
N SER A 52 -11.62 -23.01 -17.11
CA SER A 52 -11.36 -23.44 -15.73
C SER A 52 -9.97 -23.06 -15.20
N THR A 53 -9.13 -22.38 -15.99
CA THR A 53 -7.78 -21.97 -15.60
C THR A 53 -7.64 -20.45 -15.64
N LEU A 54 -6.68 -19.92 -14.87
CA LEU A 54 -6.35 -18.50 -14.83
C LEU A 54 -4.96 -18.22 -15.44
N MET A 55 -4.67 -18.89 -16.55
CA MET A 55 -3.37 -18.86 -17.24
C MET A 55 -3.43 -17.90 -18.43
N PHE A 56 -3.34 -16.60 -18.15
CA PHE A 56 -3.43 -15.54 -19.17
C PHE A 56 -2.08 -14.89 -19.44
N ASP A 57 -1.79 -14.60 -20.71
CA ASP A 57 -0.58 -13.85 -21.08
C ASP A 57 -0.76 -12.38 -20.63
N PRO A 58 0.22 -11.77 -19.92
CA PRO A 58 0.18 -10.34 -19.63
C PRO A 58 0.13 -9.45 -20.89
N ALA A 59 0.52 -9.99 -22.05
CA ALA A 59 0.42 -9.38 -23.38
C ALA A 59 0.92 -7.92 -23.42
N GLY A 60 2.10 -7.70 -22.85
CA GLY A 60 2.72 -6.37 -22.79
C GLY A 60 1.91 -5.33 -21.98
N GLY A 61 1.00 -5.76 -21.12
CA GLY A 61 0.10 -4.88 -20.36
C GLY A 61 -1.16 -4.46 -21.12
N GLY A 62 -1.39 -4.95 -22.34
CA GLY A 62 -2.55 -4.58 -23.16
C GLY A 62 -2.54 -3.10 -23.58
N GLY A 63 -3.71 -2.47 -23.58
CA GLY A 63 -3.84 -1.03 -23.80
C GLY A 63 -4.03 -0.62 -25.27
N PRO A 64 -3.89 0.67 -25.62
CA PRO A 64 -4.34 1.20 -26.91
C PRO A 64 -3.64 0.66 -28.15
N LEU A 65 -2.48 0.01 -27.99
CA LEU A 65 -1.69 -0.56 -29.09
C LEU A 65 -1.90 -2.07 -29.26
N ALA A 66 -2.61 -2.71 -28.33
CA ALA A 66 -2.90 -4.14 -28.40
C ALA A 66 -4.10 -4.41 -29.31
N ASP A 67 -4.10 -5.54 -30.00
CA ASP A 67 -5.30 -6.06 -30.63
C ASP A 67 -6.31 -6.55 -29.57
N ALA A 68 -7.54 -6.86 -29.99
CA ALA A 68 -8.60 -7.26 -29.08
C ALA A 68 -8.31 -8.54 -28.29
N ALA A 69 -7.55 -9.49 -28.86
CA ALA A 69 -7.21 -10.73 -28.20
C ALA A 69 -6.13 -10.51 -27.12
N ALA A 70 -5.09 -9.74 -27.46
CA ALA A 70 -4.03 -9.34 -26.54
C ALA A 70 -4.56 -8.46 -25.40
N ASP A 71 -5.45 -7.50 -25.68
CA ASP A 71 -6.08 -6.68 -24.64
C ASP A 71 -6.94 -7.54 -23.70
N ARG A 72 -7.72 -8.47 -24.23
CA ARG A 72 -8.49 -9.42 -23.41
C ARG A 72 -7.58 -10.24 -22.49
N GLN A 73 -6.48 -10.80 -23.02
CA GLN A 73 -5.51 -11.59 -22.25
C GLN A 73 -4.89 -10.75 -21.13
N ALA A 74 -4.41 -9.54 -21.45
CA ALA A 74 -3.85 -8.62 -20.45
C ALA A 74 -4.88 -8.27 -19.36
N ARG A 75 -6.13 -8.00 -19.72
CA ARG A 75 -7.19 -7.69 -18.75
C ARG A 75 -7.48 -8.87 -17.82
N ALA A 76 -7.63 -10.08 -18.36
CA ALA A 76 -7.85 -11.30 -17.58
C ALA A 76 -6.65 -11.61 -16.67
N PHE A 77 -5.42 -11.40 -17.15
CA PHE A 77 -4.21 -11.45 -16.35
C PHE A 77 -4.24 -10.42 -15.22
N GLY A 78 -4.61 -9.16 -15.50
CA GLY A 78 -4.68 -8.11 -14.49
C GLY A 78 -5.65 -8.42 -13.35
N VAL A 79 -6.83 -8.98 -13.65
CA VAL A 79 -7.78 -9.45 -12.61
C VAL A 79 -7.17 -10.58 -11.79
N THR A 80 -6.54 -11.56 -12.45
CA THR A 80 -5.90 -12.72 -11.82
C THR A 80 -4.73 -12.32 -10.91
N ASN A 81 -3.82 -11.49 -11.41
CA ASN A 81 -2.66 -10.97 -10.69
C ASN A 81 -3.10 -10.15 -9.46
N THR A 82 -4.11 -9.30 -9.62
CA THR A 82 -4.69 -8.54 -8.51
C THR A 82 -5.29 -9.47 -7.46
N ALA A 83 -6.07 -10.47 -7.87
CA ALA A 83 -6.67 -11.45 -6.96
C ALA A 83 -5.64 -12.18 -6.11
N PHE A 84 -4.56 -12.66 -6.72
CA PHE A 84 -3.48 -13.34 -6.01
C PHE A 84 -2.83 -12.45 -4.95
N HIS A 85 -2.44 -11.22 -5.32
CA HIS A 85 -1.73 -10.35 -4.38
C HIS A 85 -2.64 -9.80 -3.28
N VAL A 86 -3.92 -9.56 -3.57
CA VAL A 86 -4.91 -9.18 -2.55
C VAL A 86 -5.13 -10.32 -1.56
N GLN A 87 -5.37 -11.54 -2.03
CA GLN A 87 -5.55 -12.71 -1.16
C GLN A 87 -4.30 -12.95 -0.31
N ARG A 88 -3.10 -12.90 -0.90
CA ARG A 88 -1.83 -13.03 -0.18
C ARG A 88 -1.68 -11.96 0.90
N ALA A 89 -1.96 -10.69 0.57
CA ALA A 89 -1.83 -9.58 1.51
C ALA A 89 -2.83 -9.65 2.68
N LEU A 90 -4.10 -9.96 2.39
CA LEU A 90 -5.13 -10.08 3.41
C LEU A 90 -4.89 -11.29 4.32
N ARG A 91 -4.45 -12.43 3.78
CA ARG A 91 -4.06 -13.61 4.58
C ARG A 91 -2.83 -13.36 5.44
N PHE A 92 -1.82 -12.69 4.87
CA PHE A 92 -0.64 -12.26 5.62
C PHE A 92 -1.03 -11.41 6.82
N ALA A 93 -1.85 -10.36 6.60
CA ALA A 93 -2.34 -9.53 7.70
C ALA A 93 -3.17 -10.33 8.71
N SER A 94 -4.09 -11.17 8.24
CA SER A 94 -4.98 -11.95 9.10
C SER A 94 -4.22 -12.93 9.99
N ALA A 95 -3.15 -13.55 9.47
CA ALA A 95 -2.31 -14.45 10.25
C ALA A 95 -1.58 -13.72 11.39
N LEU A 96 -1.12 -12.49 11.15
CA LEU A 96 -0.43 -11.67 12.14
C LEU A 96 -1.37 -11.03 13.18
N LEU A 97 -2.58 -10.64 12.74
CA LEU A 97 -3.64 -10.08 13.60
C LEU A 97 -4.36 -11.18 14.41
N GLY A 98 -4.39 -12.41 13.91
CA GLY A 98 -5.14 -13.53 14.50
C GLY A 98 -6.64 -13.52 14.16
N HIS A 99 -7.09 -12.62 13.28
CA HIS A 99 -8.46 -12.57 12.77
C HIS A 99 -8.50 -11.97 11.35
N PRO A 100 -9.54 -12.25 10.56
CA PRO A 100 -9.67 -11.68 9.22
C PRO A 100 -9.99 -10.18 9.24
N LEU A 101 -9.60 -9.50 8.17
CA LEU A 101 -10.10 -8.16 7.84
C LEU A 101 -11.47 -8.25 7.13
N PRO A 102 -12.24 -7.15 7.07
CA PRO A 102 -13.44 -7.08 6.26
C PRO A 102 -13.19 -7.45 4.80
N HIS A 103 -14.18 -8.02 4.13
CA HIS A 103 -14.07 -8.41 2.72
C HIS A 103 -13.81 -7.18 1.84
N LEU A 104 -12.77 -7.25 0.99
CA LEU A 104 -12.35 -6.14 0.15
C LEU A 104 -12.93 -6.24 -1.27
N VAL A 105 -13.48 -5.15 -1.78
CA VAL A 105 -13.82 -5.03 -3.21
C VAL A 105 -12.72 -4.28 -3.93
N VAL A 106 -12.24 -4.82 -5.05
CA VAL A 106 -11.26 -4.19 -5.94
C VAL A 106 -11.84 -4.04 -7.33
N ARG A 107 -11.85 -2.80 -7.84
CA ARG A 107 -12.38 -2.43 -9.15
C ARG A 107 -11.25 -2.00 -10.07
N ILE A 108 -11.13 -2.66 -11.21
CA ILE A 108 -10.08 -2.42 -12.22
C ILE A 108 -10.67 -1.67 -13.40
N GLY A 109 -9.90 -0.75 -13.98
CA GLY A 109 -10.33 0.05 -15.12
C GLY A 109 -11.19 1.25 -14.72
N MET A 110 -11.06 1.73 -13.49
CA MET A 110 -11.77 2.91 -12.98
C MET A 110 -11.22 4.22 -13.55
N HIS A 111 -12.02 5.28 -13.49
CA HIS A 111 -11.60 6.67 -13.78
C HIS A 111 -10.94 6.84 -15.16
N ASN A 112 -11.61 6.33 -16.22
CA ASN A 112 -11.11 6.41 -17.59
C ASN A 112 -11.35 7.77 -18.27
N GLN A 113 -12.19 8.63 -17.67
CA GLN A 113 -12.59 9.92 -18.21
C GLN A 113 -12.23 11.06 -17.23
N PRO A 114 -11.83 12.25 -17.72
CA PRO A 114 -11.56 12.60 -19.12
C PRO A 114 -10.20 12.09 -19.65
N ARG A 115 -9.35 11.55 -18.77
CA ARG A 115 -8.08 10.91 -19.12
C ARG A 115 -7.95 9.63 -18.34
N ARG A 116 -7.37 8.59 -18.96
CA ARG A 116 -7.08 7.35 -18.25
C ARG A 116 -6.15 7.63 -17.08
N TRP A 117 -6.46 7.03 -15.95
CA TRP A 117 -5.65 7.11 -14.74
C TRP A 117 -4.71 5.91 -14.63
N HIS A 118 -3.46 6.16 -14.26
CA HIS A 118 -2.38 5.15 -14.16
C HIS A 118 -2.04 4.77 -12.71
N GLY A 119 -2.92 5.11 -11.76
CA GLY A 119 -2.72 4.87 -10.33
C GLY A 119 -3.73 3.89 -9.73
N GLY A 120 -3.62 3.74 -8.41
CA GLY A 120 -4.62 3.13 -7.54
C GLY A 120 -5.04 4.11 -6.45
N HIS A 121 -6.19 3.85 -5.84
CA HIS A 121 -6.58 4.51 -4.59
C HIS A 121 -7.47 3.60 -3.76
N TYR A 122 -7.40 3.75 -2.46
CA TYR A 122 -8.37 3.20 -1.52
C TYR A 122 -9.47 4.22 -1.22
N ARG A 123 -10.71 3.84 -1.50
CA ARG A 123 -11.91 4.68 -1.49
C ARG A 123 -12.89 4.26 -0.41
N LEU A 124 -13.34 5.23 0.38
CA LEU A 124 -14.41 5.10 1.37
C LEU A 124 -15.75 5.60 0.81
N PRO A 125 -16.91 5.22 1.39
CA PRO A 125 -18.26 5.58 0.92
C PRO A 125 -18.66 7.05 1.18
N ARG A 126 -17.80 7.99 0.78
CA ARG A 126 -18.13 9.43 0.72
C ARG A 126 -18.60 9.78 -0.69
N PRO A 127 -19.72 10.49 -0.90
CA PRO A 127 -20.10 11.00 -2.21
C PRO A 127 -18.94 11.76 -2.88
N SER A 128 -18.56 11.34 -4.09
CA SER A 128 -17.66 12.10 -4.96
C SER A 128 -18.47 12.98 -5.90
N LEU A 129 -17.80 13.98 -6.49
CA LEU A 129 -18.29 14.73 -7.65
C LEU A 129 -17.95 14.04 -8.98
N THR A 130 -17.33 12.86 -8.95
CA THR A 130 -16.87 12.09 -10.13
C THR A 130 -17.77 10.88 -10.42
N ASP A 131 -17.62 10.29 -11.63
CA ASP A 131 -18.27 9.05 -12.09
C ASP A 131 -17.85 7.81 -11.27
N GLU A 132 -18.21 7.76 -9.99
CA GLU A 132 -18.07 6.60 -9.13
C GLU A 132 -19.33 5.73 -9.16
N PRO A 133 -19.22 4.41 -8.90
CA PRO A 133 -20.38 3.53 -8.83
C PRO A 133 -21.38 4.02 -7.78
N ALA A 134 -22.67 3.84 -8.04
CA ALA A 134 -23.75 4.33 -7.18
C ALA A 134 -23.70 3.77 -5.74
N ALA A 135 -23.06 2.61 -5.53
CA ALA A 135 -22.88 1.99 -4.22
C ALA A 135 -21.42 1.59 -4.01
N LEU A 136 -20.74 2.30 -3.12
CA LEU A 136 -19.42 1.93 -2.60
C LEU A 136 -19.58 1.06 -1.35
N SER A 137 -18.73 0.04 -1.19
CA SER A 137 -18.67 -0.79 0.00
C SER A 137 -18.50 0.05 1.27
N CYS A 138 -19.27 -0.27 2.32
CA CYS A 138 -19.15 0.34 3.64
C CYS A 138 -17.78 0.11 4.29
N ALA A 139 -17.12 -1.01 3.94
CA ALA A 139 -15.78 -1.31 4.39
C ALA A 139 -14.71 -0.50 3.64
N GLY A 140 -15.05 0.14 2.51
CA GLY A 140 -14.12 0.72 1.55
C GLY A 140 -13.75 -0.24 0.42
N GLU A 141 -13.22 0.30 -0.67
CA GLU A 141 -12.88 -0.40 -1.91
C GLU A 141 -11.53 0.08 -2.46
N VAL A 142 -10.83 -0.75 -3.22
CA VAL A 142 -9.67 -0.32 -4.02
C VAL A 142 -10.12 -0.06 -5.45
N HIS A 143 -9.78 1.11 -5.99
CA HIS A 143 -9.96 1.40 -7.41
C HIS A 143 -8.59 1.42 -8.07
N LEU A 144 -8.46 0.68 -9.16
CA LEU A 144 -7.29 0.64 -10.02
C LEU A 144 -7.68 1.23 -11.38
N GLY A 145 -6.88 2.18 -11.86
CA GLY A 145 -7.14 2.87 -13.12
C GLY A 145 -7.00 1.99 -14.36
N GLY A 146 -7.38 2.54 -15.52
CA GLY A 146 -7.23 1.89 -16.84
C GLY A 146 -5.84 1.97 -17.47
N GLY A 147 -4.86 2.61 -16.81
CA GLY A 147 -3.49 2.81 -17.31
C GLY A 147 -3.38 3.98 -18.29
N ALA A 148 -2.24 4.69 -18.31
CA ALA A 148 -2.10 5.94 -19.09
C ALA A 148 -0.80 6.07 -19.91
N GLY A 149 0.10 5.09 -19.87
CA GLY A 149 1.40 5.22 -20.52
C GLY A 149 2.14 3.91 -20.66
N PHE A 150 3.25 3.96 -21.40
CA PHE A 150 4.13 2.81 -21.61
C PHE A 150 5.46 3.04 -20.89
N VAL A 151 5.98 1.99 -20.26
CA VAL A 151 7.31 1.95 -19.66
C VAL A 151 8.24 1.07 -20.52
N PRO A 152 9.49 1.49 -20.75
CA PRO A 152 10.44 0.73 -21.55
C PRO A 152 10.92 -0.52 -20.81
N THR A 153 11.02 -1.63 -21.51
CA THR A 153 11.62 -2.88 -21.01
C THR A 153 13.10 -2.96 -21.40
N PRO A 154 13.92 -3.81 -20.75
CA PRO A 154 15.35 -3.94 -21.05
C PRO A 154 15.67 -4.40 -22.48
N ASP A 155 14.75 -5.12 -23.13
CA ASP A 155 14.88 -5.57 -24.51
C ASP A 155 14.49 -4.51 -25.55
N GLY A 156 14.17 -3.28 -25.10
CA GLY A 156 13.77 -2.17 -25.96
C GLY A 156 12.28 -2.15 -26.34
N SER A 157 11.50 -3.16 -25.94
CA SER A 157 10.05 -3.14 -26.11
C SER A 157 9.37 -2.20 -25.11
N ARG A 158 8.04 -2.09 -25.21
CA ARG A 158 7.23 -1.19 -24.38
C ARG A 158 6.14 -1.99 -23.71
N TYR A 159 5.92 -1.70 -22.43
CA TYR A 159 4.89 -2.34 -21.63
C TYR A 159 3.89 -1.30 -21.15
N PHE A 160 2.60 -1.53 -21.38
CA PHE A 160 1.55 -0.65 -20.93
C PHE A 160 1.41 -0.72 -19.41
N HIS A 161 1.50 0.45 -18.77
CA HIS A 161 1.45 0.57 -17.31
C HIS A 161 0.00 0.47 -16.82
N ALA A 162 -0.52 -0.75 -16.80
CA ALA A 162 -1.79 -1.10 -16.17
C ALA A 162 -1.59 -1.27 -14.64
N PRO A 163 -2.30 -0.52 -13.77
CA PRO A 163 -2.13 -0.64 -12.32
C PRO A 163 -2.36 -2.06 -11.77
N SER A 164 -3.25 -2.84 -12.38
CA SER A 164 -3.51 -4.25 -12.03
C SER A 164 -2.35 -5.21 -12.39
N HIS A 165 -1.35 -4.76 -13.13
CA HIS A 165 -0.12 -5.51 -13.41
C HIS A 165 1.01 -5.10 -12.45
N ASN A 166 0.88 -3.96 -11.78
CA ASN A 166 1.89 -3.42 -10.88
C ASN A 166 1.60 -3.88 -9.44
N VAL A 167 2.31 -4.91 -9.00
CA VAL A 167 2.16 -5.51 -7.66
C VAL A 167 2.30 -4.48 -6.55
N ALA A 168 3.18 -3.49 -6.72
CA ALA A 168 3.38 -2.43 -5.74
C ALA A 168 2.13 -1.57 -5.55
N ILE A 169 1.44 -1.20 -6.64
CA ILE A 169 0.17 -0.45 -6.54
C ILE A 169 -0.87 -1.32 -5.83
N ILE A 170 -1.03 -2.57 -6.23
CA ILE A 170 -2.02 -3.47 -5.63
C ILE A 170 -1.80 -3.60 -4.12
N CYS A 171 -0.58 -3.93 -3.69
CA CYS A 171 -0.25 -4.10 -2.27
C CYS A 171 -0.37 -2.79 -1.48
N HIS A 172 0.01 -1.66 -2.08
CA HIS A 172 -0.11 -0.35 -1.44
C HIS A 172 -1.57 0.00 -1.13
N GLU A 173 -2.47 -0.19 -2.09
CA GLU A 173 -3.89 0.09 -1.88
C GLU A 173 -4.54 -0.87 -0.87
N VAL A 174 -4.11 -2.13 -0.82
CA VAL A 174 -4.51 -3.07 0.24
C VAL A 174 -3.95 -2.63 1.60
N GLY A 175 -2.76 -2.02 1.63
CA GLY A 175 -2.18 -1.40 2.82
C GLY A 175 -3.10 -0.35 3.44
N HIS A 176 -3.75 0.49 2.62
CA HIS A 176 -4.75 1.42 3.13
C HIS A 176 -6.00 0.74 3.69
N HIS A 177 -6.43 -0.38 3.11
CA HIS A 177 -7.53 -1.18 3.67
C HIS A 177 -7.16 -1.70 5.07
N LEU A 178 -5.92 -2.19 5.23
CA LEU A 178 -5.39 -2.59 6.54
C LEU A 178 -5.37 -1.41 7.52
N CYS A 179 -4.81 -0.26 7.11
CA CYS A 179 -4.80 0.96 7.93
C CYS A 179 -6.22 1.34 8.36
N ARG A 180 -7.20 1.30 7.47
CA ARG A 180 -8.60 1.65 7.76
C ARG A 180 -9.26 0.74 8.80
N HIS A 181 -8.92 -0.53 8.83
CA HIS A 181 -9.58 -1.52 9.70
C HIS A 181 -8.78 -1.90 10.95
N THR A 182 -7.57 -1.35 11.08
CA THR A 182 -6.76 -1.43 12.30
C THR A 182 -6.67 -0.05 12.95
N ALA A 183 -5.66 0.75 12.62
CA ALA A 183 -5.39 2.03 13.25
C ALA A 183 -6.45 3.10 12.97
N ASP A 184 -7.07 3.10 11.79
CA ASP A 184 -8.01 4.10 11.28
C ASP A 184 -7.53 5.53 11.59
N PHE A 185 -6.35 5.92 11.08
CA PHE A 185 -5.67 7.17 11.45
C PHE A 185 -6.55 8.44 11.34
N ARG A 186 -7.59 8.39 10.49
CA ARG A 186 -8.51 9.50 10.21
C ARG A 186 -9.84 9.42 10.98
N LEU A 187 -9.98 8.44 11.87
CA LEU A 187 -11.18 8.20 12.68
C LEU A 187 -12.44 8.09 11.81
N ASN A 188 -12.33 7.44 10.66
CA ASN A 188 -13.46 7.28 9.74
C ASN A 188 -14.54 6.34 10.30
N ARG A 189 -14.22 5.45 11.24
CA ARG A 189 -15.20 4.62 11.97
C ARG A 189 -16.17 5.43 12.82
N LEU A 190 -15.75 6.61 13.27
CA LEU A 190 -16.58 7.52 14.06
C LEU A 190 -17.48 8.40 13.18
N ARG A 191 -17.37 8.30 11.86
CA ARG A 191 -18.12 9.13 10.92
C ARG A 191 -19.17 8.32 10.18
N PRO A 192 -20.36 8.89 9.94
CA PRO A 192 -21.29 8.29 8.99
C PRO A 192 -20.64 8.23 7.59
N PRO A 193 -21.02 7.26 6.74
CA PRO A 193 -20.40 7.04 5.43
C PRO A 193 -20.16 8.32 4.62
N ALA A 194 -21.19 9.17 4.52
CA ALA A 194 -21.14 10.41 3.73
C ALA A 194 -20.15 11.46 4.23
N GLN A 195 -19.63 11.33 5.46
CA GLN A 195 -18.69 12.26 6.08
C GLN A 195 -17.28 11.67 6.21
N GLN A 196 -17.06 10.44 5.80
CA GLN A 196 -15.73 9.83 5.83
C GLN A 196 -14.74 10.61 4.94
N SER A 197 -13.46 10.57 5.31
CA SER A 197 -12.39 11.28 4.63
C SER A 197 -11.49 10.31 3.88
N ASN A 198 -11.33 10.56 2.57
CA ASN A 198 -10.37 9.88 1.71
C ASN A 198 -9.00 10.55 1.70
N ARG A 199 -8.83 11.68 2.40
CA ARG A 199 -7.53 12.35 2.50
C ARG A 199 -6.58 11.45 3.29
N LYS A 200 -5.46 11.12 2.65
CA LYS A 200 -4.36 10.38 3.27
C LYS A 200 -3.50 11.32 4.10
N ILE A 201 -2.80 10.74 5.06
CA ILE A 201 -1.78 11.40 5.86
C ILE A 201 -0.47 10.62 5.72
N ALA A 202 0.66 11.24 6.07
CA ALA A 202 1.97 10.62 5.97
C ALA A 202 2.04 9.24 6.63
N LEU A 203 1.42 9.06 7.81
CA LEU A 203 1.45 7.78 8.52
C LEU A 203 0.66 6.68 7.81
N ASP A 204 -0.44 7.03 7.13
CA ASP A 204 -1.24 6.09 6.33
C ASP A 204 -0.47 5.65 5.08
N GLU A 205 0.05 6.62 4.33
CA GLU A 205 0.91 6.42 3.15
C GLU A 205 2.15 5.57 3.46
N GLY A 206 2.89 5.97 4.48
CA GLY A 206 4.13 5.30 4.85
C GLY A 206 3.90 3.88 5.38
N THR A 207 2.80 3.66 6.10
CA THR A 207 2.46 2.31 6.57
C THR A 207 2.08 1.40 5.40
N ALA A 208 1.28 1.91 4.45
CA ALA A 208 0.96 1.19 3.22
C ALA A 208 2.21 0.85 2.39
N ASP A 209 3.18 1.77 2.29
CA ASP A 209 4.48 1.51 1.67
C ASP A 209 5.30 0.43 2.37
N PHE A 210 5.39 0.51 3.68
CA PHE A 210 6.18 -0.45 4.45
C PHE A 210 5.60 -1.87 4.32
N LEU A 211 4.27 -2.01 4.41
CA LEU A 211 3.58 -3.28 4.17
C LEU A 211 3.81 -3.79 2.75
N THR A 212 3.79 -2.88 1.76
CA THR A 212 4.14 -3.20 0.38
C THR A 212 5.56 -3.73 0.30
N ALA A 213 6.53 -3.07 0.93
CA ALA A 213 7.92 -3.53 0.94
C ALA A 213 8.08 -4.93 1.55
N ILE A 214 7.35 -5.25 2.62
CA ILE A 214 7.34 -6.60 3.20
C ILE A 214 6.78 -7.62 2.21
N LEU A 215 5.62 -7.33 1.60
CA LEU A 215 4.96 -8.24 0.65
C LEU A 215 5.79 -8.46 -0.62
N LEU A 216 6.53 -7.45 -1.07
CA LEU A 216 7.42 -7.53 -2.21
C LEU A 216 8.80 -8.11 -1.84
N GLY A 217 9.17 -8.10 -0.56
CA GLY A 217 10.50 -8.51 -0.08
C GLY A 217 11.62 -7.56 -0.48
N THR A 218 11.33 -6.27 -0.72
CA THR A 218 12.31 -5.29 -1.18
C THR A 218 11.96 -3.88 -0.72
N PRO A 219 12.95 -3.03 -0.36
CA PRO A 219 12.72 -1.62 -0.07
C PRO A 219 12.45 -0.78 -1.32
N ASP A 220 12.76 -1.25 -2.52
CA ASP A 220 12.51 -0.52 -3.78
C ASP A 220 11.14 -0.92 -4.37
N ILE A 221 10.06 -0.49 -3.72
CA ILE A 221 8.72 -1.06 -3.91
C ILE A 221 8.23 -0.96 -5.36
N TYR A 222 8.52 0.12 -6.08
CA TYR A 222 8.10 0.25 -7.49
C TYR A 222 9.13 -0.27 -8.49
N GLY A 223 10.37 -0.52 -8.06
CA GLY A 223 11.46 -1.07 -8.88
C GLY A 223 11.48 -0.51 -10.31
N TRP A 224 11.38 -1.42 -11.28
CA TRP A 224 11.39 -1.08 -12.70
C TRP A 224 10.29 -0.11 -13.14
N HIS A 225 9.08 -0.17 -12.55
CA HIS A 225 7.99 0.76 -12.92
C HIS A 225 8.35 2.23 -12.64
N ARG A 226 9.32 2.50 -11.76
CA ARG A 226 9.90 3.82 -11.50
C ARG A 226 11.41 3.86 -11.74
N GLY A 227 11.94 2.94 -12.56
CA GLY A 227 13.38 2.78 -12.77
C GLY A 227 14.08 4.00 -13.38
N ALA A 228 13.33 4.81 -14.14
CA ALA A 228 13.81 6.07 -14.72
C ALA A 228 13.92 7.22 -13.70
N ILE A 229 13.34 7.07 -12.51
CA ILE A 229 13.45 8.05 -11.43
C ILE A 229 14.69 7.70 -10.60
N ALA A 230 15.55 8.69 -10.36
CA ALA A 230 16.79 8.51 -9.61
C ALA A 230 16.54 7.91 -8.22
N GLU A 231 17.48 7.11 -7.71
CA GLU A 231 17.28 6.38 -6.47
C GLU A 231 17.02 7.30 -5.26
N TRP A 232 17.64 8.48 -5.25
CA TRP A 232 17.53 9.47 -4.18
C TRP A 232 16.35 10.44 -4.37
N ASP A 233 15.47 10.22 -5.33
CA ASP A 233 14.27 11.05 -5.52
C ASP A 233 13.10 10.47 -4.70
N PRO A 234 12.43 11.26 -3.85
CA PRO A 234 11.29 10.78 -3.05
C PRO A 234 10.17 10.16 -3.89
N ARG A 235 10.01 10.62 -5.15
CA ARG A 235 9.02 10.08 -6.08
C ARG A 235 9.31 8.64 -6.47
N ARG A 236 10.54 8.13 -6.28
CA ARG A 236 10.82 6.70 -6.48
C ARG A 236 10.13 5.83 -5.42
N ARG A 237 9.92 6.38 -4.21
CA ARG A 237 9.41 5.66 -3.03
C ARG A 237 10.25 4.44 -2.65
N LYS A 238 11.58 4.52 -2.89
CA LYS A 238 12.54 3.53 -2.39
C LYS A 238 12.81 3.81 -0.92
N LEU A 239 12.59 2.81 -0.06
CA LEU A 239 12.76 2.90 1.39
C LEU A 239 14.26 2.88 1.73
N GLN A 240 14.87 4.06 1.73
CA GLN A 240 16.28 4.23 1.99
C GLN A 240 16.55 4.68 3.42
N PRO A 241 17.62 4.19 4.07
CA PRO A 241 18.00 4.63 5.42
C PRO A 241 18.16 6.14 5.58
N ARG A 242 18.44 6.88 4.50
CA ARG A 242 18.65 8.33 4.54
C ARG A 242 17.38 9.17 4.65
N TRP A 243 16.19 8.60 4.45
CA TRP A 243 14.95 9.36 4.58
C TRP A 243 14.61 9.58 6.05
N THR A 244 15.04 10.72 6.58
CA THR A 244 14.88 11.10 7.99
C THR A 244 13.86 12.25 8.16
N MET A 245 13.54 12.58 9.42
CA MET A 245 12.71 13.72 9.79
C MET A 245 13.23 15.07 9.28
N ALA A 246 14.51 15.18 8.88
CA ALA A 246 15.01 16.38 8.20
C ALA A 246 14.35 16.62 6.84
N HIS A 247 13.94 15.53 6.16
CA HIS A 247 13.25 15.54 4.86
C HIS A 247 11.73 15.67 5.00
N PHE A 248 11.18 15.55 6.21
CA PHE A 248 9.77 15.74 6.46
C PHE A 248 9.41 17.21 6.29
N TRP A 249 8.35 17.50 5.52
CA TRP A 249 7.84 18.87 5.35
C TRP A 249 6.67 19.13 6.30
N GLY A 250 5.65 18.27 6.25
CA GLY A 250 4.41 18.40 7.01
C GLY A 250 3.55 19.59 6.57
N GLY A 251 2.25 19.50 6.84
CA GLY A 251 1.28 20.57 6.57
C GLY A 251 0.11 20.10 5.71
N PRO A 252 -0.93 20.95 5.55
CA PRO A 252 -2.16 20.58 4.86
C PRO A 252 -2.01 20.46 3.33
N ASP A 253 -1.04 21.15 2.75
CA ASP A 253 -0.82 21.23 1.29
C ASP A 253 0.38 20.38 0.82
N GLN A 254 1.03 19.68 1.74
CA GLN A 254 2.17 18.83 1.41
C GLN A 254 1.72 17.46 0.92
N ASP A 255 2.52 16.89 0.04
CA ASP A 255 2.29 15.56 -0.49
C ASP A 255 2.48 14.51 0.61
N PRO A 256 1.41 13.86 1.12
CA PRO A 256 1.53 12.85 2.17
C PRO A 256 2.39 11.66 1.71
N HIS A 257 2.53 11.48 0.39
CA HIS A 257 3.31 10.41 -0.18
C HIS A 257 4.81 10.54 0.11
N ALA A 258 5.35 11.76 -0.01
CA ALA A 258 6.76 12.04 0.26
C ALA A 258 7.05 11.94 1.76
N ASP A 259 6.22 12.58 2.59
CA ASP A 259 6.37 12.54 4.05
C ASP A 259 6.21 11.13 4.61
N GLY A 260 5.33 10.31 4.04
CA GLY A 260 5.17 8.90 4.42
C GLY A 260 6.40 8.04 4.14
N THR A 261 7.22 8.41 3.16
CA THR A 261 8.48 7.69 2.85
C THR A 261 9.46 7.74 4.03
N VAL A 262 9.45 8.82 4.82
CA VAL A 262 10.27 8.94 6.04
C VAL A 262 9.87 7.87 7.06
N TRP A 263 8.57 7.72 7.34
CA TRP A 263 8.05 6.70 8.25
C TRP A 263 8.33 5.29 7.74
N ALA A 264 8.04 5.03 6.47
CA ALA A 264 8.23 3.72 5.86
C ALA A 264 9.70 3.28 5.88
N SER A 265 10.63 4.20 5.62
CA SER A 265 12.06 3.94 5.65
C SER A 265 12.56 3.64 7.06
N ALA A 266 12.07 4.36 8.06
CA ALA A 266 12.40 4.08 9.45
C ALA A 266 11.91 2.70 9.90
N CYS A 267 10.69 2.31 9.48
CA CYS A 267 10.17 0.96 9.74
C CYS A 267 10.99 -0.12 9.04
N TRP A 268 11.43 0.12 7.80
CA TRP A 268 12.31 -0.81 7.08
C TRP A 268 13.65 -1.00 7.81
N SER A 269 14.33 0.09 8.18
CA SER A 269 15.57 0.03 8.97
C SER A 269 15.38 -0.68 10.31
N ALA A 270 14.26 -0.43 11.01
CA ALA A 270 13.93 -1.11 12.26
C ALA A 270 13.76 -2.62 12.06
N ARG A 271 13.02 -3.03 11.02
CA ARG A 271 12.83 -4.44 10.65
C ARG A 271 14.17 -5.13 10.35
N GLU A 272 15.03 -4.51 9.53
CA GLU A 272 16.35 -5.05 9.20
C GLU A 272 17.22 -5.24 10.45
N ARG A 273 17.18 -4.29 11.38
CA ARG A 273 17.93 -4.40 12.64
C ARG A 273 17.39 -5.48 13.56
N VAL A 274 16.08 -5.64 13.64
CA VAL A 274 15.46 -6.74 14.39
C VAL A 274 15.99 -8.08 13.84
N VAL A 275 15.98 -8.25 12.51
CA VAL A 275 16.55 -9.45 11.86
C VAL A 275 18.03 -9.62 12.16
N ALA A 276 18.81 -8.53 12.15
CA ALA A 276 20.23 -8.56 12.48
C ALA A 276 20.53 -9.01 13.92
N THR A 277 19.55 -8.96 14.83
CA THR A 277 19.68 -9.54 16.19
C THR A 277 19.44 -11.06 16.23
N GLY A 278 19.11 -11.67 15.09
CA GLY A 278 18.74 -13.10 14.98
C GLY A 278 17.25 -13.39 15.21
N ALA A 279 16.43 -12.37 15.41
CA ALA A 279 14.98 -12.53 15.52
C ALA A 279 14.33 -12.72 14.14
N ASP A 280 13.19 -13.42 14.11
CA ASP A 280 12.35 -13.51 12.91
C ASP A 280 11.82 -12.12 12.54
N ALA A 281 11.89 -11.77 11.25
CA ALA A 281 11.32 -10.54 10.71
C ALA A 281 9.81 -10.43 11.00
N ALA A 282 9.11 -11.56 11.02
CA ALA A 282 7.69 -11.64 11.35
C ALA A 282 7.37 -11.10 12.76
N ARG A 283 8.35 -11.08 13.67
CA ARG A 283 8.19 -10.51 15.01
C ARG A 283 8.00 -8.99 14.96
N PHE A 284 8.79 -8.28 14.15
CA PHE A 284 8.59 -6.84 13.93
C PHE A 284 7.29 -6.59 13.19
N ASP A 285 7.00 -7.39 12.15
CA ASP A 285 5.77 -7.26 11.36
C ASP A 285 4.52 -7.44 12.24
N THR A 286 4.54 -8.39 13.19
CA THR A 286 3.50 -8.59 14.21
C THR A 286 3.40 -7.40 15.17
N ALA A 287 4.53 -6.90 15.67
CA ALA A 287 4.56 -5.76 16.59
C ALA A 287 3.98 -4.49 15.93
N LEU A 288 4.24 -4.28 14.64
CA LEU A 288 3.64 -3.20 13.87
C LEU A 288 2.10 -3.31 13.87
N LEU A 289 1.57 -4.46 13.43
CA LEU A 289 0.12 -4.64 13.28
C LEU A 289 -0.62 -4.57 14.61
N ARG A 290 -0.08 -5.19 15.67
CA ARG A 290 -0.63 -5.05 17.03
C ARG A 290 -0.55 -3.62 17.56
N GLY A 291 0.52 -2.89 17.24
CA GLY A 291 0.65 -1.47 17.53
C GLY A 291 -0.43 -0.64 16.81
N MET A 292 -0.74 -0.97 15.56
CA MET A 292 -1.84 -0.34 14.80
C MET A 292 -3.20 -0.64 15.42
N GLU A 293 -3.50 -1.89 15.79
CA GLU A 293 -4.74 -2.26 16.47
C GLU A 293 -4.91 -1.53 17.80
N SER A 294 -3.86 -1.49 18.63
CA SER A 294 -3.86 -0.76 19.89
C SER A 294 -4.10 0.73 19.67
N ALA A 295 -3.43 1.34 18.69
CA ALA A 295 -3.66 2.74 18.34
C ALA A 295 -5.11 2.98 17.85
N GLY A 296 -5.69 2.01 17.15
CA GLY A 296 -7.09 1.96 16.71
C GLY A 296 -8.12 1.91 17.84
N ALA A 297 -7.87 1.02 18.82
CA ALA A 297 -8.77 0.73 19.93
C ALA A 297 -8.92 1.89 20.94
N ASP A 298 -7.99 2.85 20.96
CA ASP A 298 -8.00 4.09 21.78
C ASP A 298 -9.18 5.05 21.49
N THR A 299 -10.26 4.58 20.87
CA THR A 299 -11.47 5.34 20.53
C THR A 299 -12.66 5.00 21.42
N ALA A 300 -12.48 4.13 22.42
CA ALA A 300 -13.52 3.78 23.37
C ALA A 300 -14.03 5.04 24.11
N GLY A 301 -15.32 5.36 23.95
CA GLY A 301 -15.95 6.53 24.55
C GLY A 301 -15.90 7.82 23.71
N VAL A 302 -15.22 7.81 22.55
CA VAL A 302 -15.22 8.94 21.61
C VAL A 302 -16.37 8.76 20.62
N THR A 303 -17.32 9.69 20.59
CA THR A 303 -18.47 9.65 19.67
C THR A 303 -18.21 10.39 18.36
N GLU A 304 -17.33 11.39 18.36
CA GLU A 304 -17.03 12.25 17.22
C GLU A 304 -15.53 12.56 17.12
N PRO A 305 -14.95 12.64 15.91
CA PRO A 305 -13.53 12.92 15.74
C PRO A 305 -13.19 14.39 16.02
N THR A 306 -12.35 14.64 17.02
CA THR A 306 -11.83 15.99 17.33
C THR A 306 -10.58 16.32 16.52
N LYS A 307 -10.30 17.62 16.34
CA LYS A 307 -9.07 18.09 15.66
C LYS A 307 -7.81 17.59 16.37
N ASP A 308 -7.80 17.62 17.70
CA ASP A 308 -6.64 17.20 18.50
C ASP A 308 -6.41 15.70 18.39
N ALA A 309 -7.47 14.88 18.46
CA ALA A 309 -7.34 13.43 18.26
C ALA A 309 -6.83 13.09 16.85
N LEU A 310 -7.28 13.81 15.81
CA LEU A 310 -6.78 13.65 14.45
C LEU A 310 -5.31 14.06 14.32
N ASN A 311 -4.91 15.14 14.99
CA ASN A 311 -3.52 15.61 15.00
C ASN A 311 -2.61 14.60 15.71
N GLU A 312 -2.98 14.13 16.91
CA GLU A 312 -2.21 13.14 17.66
C GLU A 312 -2.04 11.82 16.89
N ARG A 313 -3.08 11.37 16.20
CA ARG A 313 -3.06 10.13 15.41
C ARG A 313 -2.24 10.24 14.12
N GLY A 314 -1.89 11.46 13.71
CA GLY A 314 -0.95 11.69 12.62
C GLY A 314 0.53 11.69 13.05
N GLN A 315 0.83 11.62 14.36
CA GLN A 315 2.21 11.67 14.85
C GLN A 315 2.91 10.32 14.74
N PHE A 316 4.10 10.29 14.15
CA PHE A 316 4.92 9.08 14.01
C PHE A 316 5.28 8.50 15.38
N SER A 317 5.55 9.37 16.35
CA SER A 317 5.87 9.01 17.73
C SER A 317 4.75 8.24 18.43
N ARG A 318 3.48 8.50 18.09
CA ARG A 318 2.33 7.80 18.69
C ARG A 318 2.32 6.34 18.26
N LEU A 319 2.42 6.07 16.95
CA LEU A 319 2.45 4.69 16.46
C LEU A 319 3.72 3.98 16.92
N LEU A 320 4.89 4.64 16.89
CA LEU A 320 6.12 4.08 17.46
C LEU A 320 5.93 3.62 18.92
N SER A 321 5.29 4.44 19.75
CA SER A 321 5.01 4.09 21.15
C SER A 321 4.06 2.89 21.26
N ALA A 322 3.10 2.76 20.36
CA ALA A 322 2.19 1.61 20.33
C ALA A 322 2.93 0.32 19.92
N ILE A 323 3.81 0.39 18.92
CA ILE A 323 4.64 -0.74 18.46
C ILE A 323 5.55 -1.25 19.58
N THR A 324 6.25 -0.36 20.28
CA THR A 324 7.18 -0.76 21.34
C THR A 324 6.48 -1.29 22.59
N ARG A 325 5.23 -0.86 22.85
CA ARG A 325 4.38 -1.48 23.87
C ARG A 325 3.86 -2.85 23.46
N ALA A 326 3.59 -3.06 22.17
CA ALA A 326 3.11 -4.34 21.66
C ALA A 326 4.18 -5.45 21.75
N ASP A 327 5.47 -5.09 21.65
CA ASP A 327 6.58 -5.99 21.94
C ASP A 327 7.73 -5.25 22.67
N PRO A 328 7.70 -5.24 24.02
CA PRO A 328 8.74 -4.59 24.82
C PRO A 328 10.14 -5.19 24.60
N GLY A 329 10.23 -6.45 24.18
CA GLY A 329 11.51 -7.11 23.90
C GLY A 329 12.18 -6.61 22.62
N LEU A 330 11.42 -6.05 21.67
CA LEU A 330 11.97 -5.37 20.49
C LEU A 330 12.22 -3.88 20.73
N ALA A 331 11.67 -3.30 21.80
CA ALA A 331 11.70 -1.86 22.00
C ALA A 331 13.11 -1.24 21.92
N PRO A 332 14.18 -1.79 22.54
CA PRO A 332 15.50 -1.18 22.45
C PRO A 332 16.01 -1.05 21.02
N VAL A 333 15.96 -2.13 20.23
CA VAL A 333 16.46 -2.15 18.85
C VAL A 333 15.61 -1.28 17.92
N VAL A 334 14.28 -1.31 18.09
CA VAL A 334 13.36 -0.50 17.30
C VAL A 334 13.54 0.98 17.60
N LEU A 335 13.65 1.36 18.87
CA LEU A 335 13.85 2.76 19.26
C LEU A 335 15.18 3.31 18.73
N THR A 336 16.27 2.53 18.80
CA THR A 336 17.56 2.93 18.23
C THR A 336 17.46 3.12 16.71
N ALA A 337 16.81 2.19 16.00
CA ALA A 337 16.59 2.31 14.55
C ALA A 337 15.79 3.55 14.17
N MET A 338 14.66 3.78 14.86
CA MET A 338 13.79 4.91 14.57
C MET A 338 14.46 6.25 14.89
N ALA A 339 15.30 6.29 15.94
CA ALA A 339 16.03 7.49 16.34
C ALA A 339 17.04 7.98 15.29
N GLU A 340 17.62 7.10 14.48
CA GLU A 340 18.51 7.48 13.37
C GLU A 340 17.77 8.17 12.22
N HIS A 341 16.49 7.85 12.07
CA HIS A 341 15.59 8.59 11.19
C HIS A 341 15.04 9.87 11.84
N GLY A 342 15.49 10.21 13.04
CA GLY A 342 15.01 11.36 13.81
C GLY A 342 13.61 11.15 14.40
N ILE A 343 13.12 9.91 14.52
CA ILE A 343 11.80 9.60 15.08
C ILE A 343 11.98 9.08 16.51
N ARG A 344 11.35 9.76 17.48
CA ARG A 344 11.41 9.40 18.90
C ARG A 344 10.00 9.44 19.52
N PRO A 345 9.70 8.62 20.55
CA PRO A 345 8.44 8.70 21.28
C PRO A 345 8.17 10.08 21.88
N GLY A 346 6.90 10.42 22.10
CA GLY A 346 6.48 11.59 22.89
C GLY A 346 6.60 12.96 22.21
N ALA A 347 7.19 13.07 21.02
CA ALA A 347 7.34 14.34 20.31
C ALA A 347 6.41 14.43 19.08
N SER A 348 5.98 15.64 18.72
CA SER A 348 5.25 15.87 17.47
C SER A 348 6.17 15.78 16.26
N ASN A 349 5.66 15.45 15.08
CA ASN A 349 6.40 15.45 13.82
C ASN A 349 7.05 16.82 13.54
N ALA A 350 6.39 17.91 13.95
CA ALA A 350 6.97 19.25 13.85
C ALA A 350 8.22 19.39 14.74
N ALA A 351 8.13 19.00 16.02
CA ALA A 351 9.29 19.05 16.93
C ALA A 351 10.42 18.12 16.48
N LEU A 352 10.09 16.90 16.02
CA LEU A 352 11.06 15.95 15.49
C LEU A 352 11.77 16.48 14.23
N LYS A 353 11.03 17.14 13.33
CA LYS A 353 11.58 17.81 12.14
C LYS A 353 12.57 18.91 12.52
N GLU A 354 12.18 19.81 13.43
CA GLU A 354 13.04 20.92 13.85
C GLU A 354 14.33 20.41 14.50
N ALA A 355 14.24 19.39 15.37
CA ALA A 355 15.41 18.76 15.97
C ALA A 355 16.34 18.13 14.91
N ALA A 356 15.80 17.36 13.97
CA ALA A 356 16.59 16.71 12.92
C ALA A 356 17.29 17.73 11.99
N ARG A 357 16.68 18.89 11.73
CA ARG A 357 17.30 19.96 10.93
C ARG A 357 18.38 20.72 11.70
N ALA A 358 18.20 20.91 13.01
CA ALA A 358 19.22 21.52 13.86
C ALA A 358 20.51 20.67 13.89
N ASP A 359 20.37 19.35 14.01
CA ASP A 359 21.50 18.41 14.02
C ASP A 359 22.34 18.51 12.73
N LEU A 360 21.69 18.62 11.56
CA LEU A 360 22.38 18.80 10.28
C LEU A 360 23.14 20.13 10.18
N SER A 361 22.61 21.20 10.78
CA SER A 361 23.28 22.51 10.79
C SER A 361 24.47 22.57 11.75
N GLY A 362 24.48 21.74 12.79
CA GLY A 362 25.56 21.63 13.76
C GLY A 362 26.79 20.87 13.24
N GLU A 363 26.63 19.99 12.24
CA GLU A 363 27.74 19.26 11.61
C GLU A 363 28.53 20.11 10.60
N VAL A 364 27.98 21.22 10.10
CA VAL A 364 28.69 22.14 9.18
C VAL A 364 29.50 23.21 9.94
N GLY A 365 29.32 23.30 11.27
CA GLY A 365 30.01 24.24 12.15
C GLY A 365 31.12 23.62 13.03
N ARG A 366 31.47 22.35 12.82
CA ARG A 366 32.63 21.67 13.39
C ARG A 366 33.53 21.18 12.27
#